data_AF-A0A059DQ35-F1
#
_entry.id   AF-A0A059DQ35-F1
#
_cell.length_a   1.000
_cell.length_b   1.000
_cell.length_c   1.000
_cell.angle_alpha   90.00
_cell.angle_beta   90.00
_cell.angle_gamma   90.00
#
_symmetry.space_group_name_H-M   'P 1'
#
loop_
_entity.id
_entity.type
_entity.pdbx_description
1 polymer ?
#
loop_
_entity_poly.entity_id
_entity_poly.type
_entity_poly.pdbx_seq_one_letter_code
_entity_poly.pdbx_strand_id
1 'polypeptide(L)'
;MRKYSLKRPIINGKRSRVWFVTWSENGRSHRRSTGETNERLAEEWRARFITAMEMPEPGATVSAICDAYLADRIEDGIADPATVGFRLMPVKAILGAYEPDALTRPQVRFYHAQRRKDVSDSTINAECRALRAALNWAHRMRWIDSVPHIEAPRPAPPRERFLSWEEFMALYDAAAPHLRTFLALALFTGQRKQAILDLTWDCIDWNRAGIFFPQTGSRKSRTPYVPCNASLALALGTAALTADCEYVVSWNGKKVTKFRSAWETCKKKAGIEDVTIHDMRRTAASFVIANGGSFADAAWLLDDTIETVQRHYIRFSETYGMSVTRRIVG
;
A
#
# COMPACT_ATOMS: atom_id res chain seq x y z
N MET A 1 -7.29 15.00 -28.13
CA MET A 1 -7.95 16.12 -27.41
C MET A 1 -8.73 16.96 -28.42
N ARG A 2 -10.03 17.21 -28.19
CA ARG A 2 -10.86 18.02 -29.09
C ARG A 2 -10.35 19.47 -29.07
N LYS A 3 -10.15 20.10 -30.23
CA LYS A 3 -9.76 21.53 -30.31
C LYS A 3 -11.02 22.39 -30.44
N TYR A 4 -11.36 23.10 -29.37
CA TYR A 4 -12.47 24.05 -29.36
C TYR A 4 -11.97 25.45 -29.70
N SER A 5 -12.65 26.17 -30.60
CA SER A 5 -12.31 27.55 -30.96
C SER A 5 -13.53 28.45 -30.95
N LEU A 6 -13.35 29.69 -30.48
CA LEU A 6 -14.39 30.71 -30.45
C LEU A 6 -14.38 31.50 -31.77
N LYS A 7 -15.53 31.57 -32.45
CA LYS A 7 -15.65 32.26 -33.75
C LYS A 7 -16.98 33.00 -33.88
N ARG A 8 -16.98 34.03 -34.71
CA ARG A 8 -18.21 34.68 -35.21
C ARG A 8 -18.42 34.28 -36.67
N PRO A 9 -19.18 33.21 -36.95
CA PRO A 9 -19.37 32.72 -38.31
C PRO A 9 -20.18 33.71 -39.15
N ILE A 10 -20.03 33.60 -40.47
CA ILE A 10 -20.90 34.30 -41.42
C ILE A 10 -22.17 33.46 -41.58
N ILE A 11 -23.33 34.07 -41.34
CA ILE A 11 -24.66 33.46 -41.47
C ILE A 11 -25.46 34.39 -42.38
N ASN A 12 -25.98 33.87 -43.49
CA ASN A 12 -26.73 34.64 -44.50
C ASN A 12 -25.98 35.91 -44.96
N GLY A 13 -24.69 35.76 -45.27
CA GLY A 13 -23.84 36.87 -45.76
C GLY A 13 -23.44 37.91 -44.72
N LYS A 14 -23.86 37.78 -43.45
CA LYS A 14 -23.52 38.71 -42.37
C LYS A 14 -22.80 38.01 -41.23
N ARG A 15 -21.79 38.67 -40.64
CA ARG A 15 -21.08 38.13 -39.47
C ARG A 15 -22.01 38.10 -38.27
N SER A 16 -22.15 36.93 -37.63
CA SER A 16 -23.03 36.74 -36.46
C SER A 16 -22.74 37.78 -35.38
N ARG A 17 -23.78 38.30 -34.71
CA ARG A 17 -23.63 39.20 -33.56
C ARG A 17 -23.19 38.47 -32.29
N VAL A 18 -23.52 37.19 -32.17
CA VAL A 18 -23.14 36.32 -31.05
C VAL A 18 -21.97 35.43 -31.42
N TRP A 19 -21.17 35.07 -30.42
CA TRP A 19 -20.06 34.14 -30.54
C TRP A 19 -20.55 32.68 -30.58
N PHE A 20 -19.76 31.83 -31.22
CA PHE A 20 -20.00 30.39 -31.32
C PHE A 20 -18.74 29.64 -30.90
N VAL A 21 -18.91 28.57 -30.14
CA VAL A 21 -17.86 27.57 -29.95
C VAL A 21 -17.95 26.57 -31.11
N THR A 22 -16.81 26.29 -31.73
CA THR A 22 -16.69 25.37 -32.87
C THR A 22 -15.63 24.32 -32.60
N TRP A 23 -15.91 23.08 -32.97
CA TRP A 23 -14.98 21.96 -32.85
C TRP A 23 -15.21 20.94 -33.97
N SER A 24 -14.24 20.06 -34.19
CA SER A 24 -14.35 18.96 -35.15
C SER A 24 -14.26 17.62 -34.43
N GLU A 25 -15.13 16.69 -34.82
CA GLU A 25 -15.22 15.35 -34.27
C GLU A 25 -15.56 14.35 -35.38
N ASN A 26 -14.80 13.26 -35.50
CA ASN A 26 -14.99 12.22 -36.52
C ASN A 26 -15.15 12.77 -37.95
N GLY A 27 -14.36 13.79 -38.31
CA GLY A 27 -14.40 14.45 -39.62
C GLY A 27 -15.59 15.40 -39.83
N ARG A 28 -16.49 15.56 -38.85
CA ARG A 28 -17.63 16.48 -38.90
C ARG A 28 -17.34 17.74 -38.09
N SER A 29 -17.79 18.88 -38.61
CA SER A 29 -17.67 20.17 -37.92
C SER A 29 -18.94 20.49 -37.16
N HIS A 30 -18.79 20.81 -35.88
CA HIS A 30 -19.87 21.16 -34.98
C HIS A 30 -19.74 22.62 -34.55
N ARG A 31 -20.87 23.27 -34.30
CA ARG A 31 -20.93 24.63 -33.77
C ARG A 31 -22.08 24.78 -32.79
N ARG A 32 -21.86 25.53 -31.71
CA ARG A 32 -22.90 25.87 -30.73
C ARG A 32 -22.83 27.37 -30.42
N SER A 33 -23.98 28.04 -30.44
CA SER A 33 -24.08 29.45 -30.08
C SER A 33 -23.83 29.61 -28.59
N THR A 34 -23.04 30.61 -28.20
CA THR A 34 -22.88 30.98 -26.78
C THR A 34 -24.05 31.85 -26.29
N GLY A 35 -24.80 32.48 -27.22
CA GLY A 35 -25.79 33.52 -26.90
C GLY A 35 -25.17 34.87 -26.53
N GLU A 36 -23.84 34.92 -26.38
CA GLU A 36 -23.12 36.10 -25.89
C GLU A 36 -22.59 36.94 -27.06
N THR A 37 -22.79 38.25 -26.96
CA THR A 37 -22.20 39.23 -27.89
C THR A 37 -20.83 39.72 -27.43
N ASN A 38 -20.55 39.61 -26.13
CA ASN A 38 -19.28 39.97 -25.50
C ASN A 38 -18.30 38.79 -25.55
N GLU A 39 -17.08 39.03 -26.05
CA GLU A 39 -16.05 38.00 -26.19
C GLU A 39 -15.60 37.40 -24.86
N ARG A 40 -15.51 38.21 -23.79
CA ARG A 40 -15.12 37.75 -22.45
C ARG A 40 -16.14 36.78 -21.86
N LEU A 41 -17.43 37.12 -21.94
CA LEU A 41 -18.52 36.25 -21.48
C LEU A 41 -18.64 34.98 -22.35
N ALA A 42 -18.37 35.10 -23.65
CA ALA A 42 -18.32 33.97 -24.55
C ALA A 42 -17.15 33.03 -24.24
N GLU A 43 -16.01 33.54 -23.78
CA GLU A 43 -14.85 32.74 -23.36
C GLU A 43 -15.13 32.02 -22.02
N GLU A 44 -15.78 32.67 -21.06
CA GLU A 44 -16.26 32.02 -19.83
C GLU A 44 -17.31 30.94 -20.11
N TRP A 45 -18.20 31.19 -21.07
CA TRP A 45 -19.16 30.18 -21.56
C TRP A 45 -18.43 29.02 -22.24
N ARG A 46 -17.43 29.30 -23.10
CA ARG A 46 -16.60 28.30 -23.76
C ARG A 46 -15.87 27.42 -22.75
N ALA A 47 -15.26 28.00 -21.71
CA ALA A 47 -14.60 27.24 -20.66
C ALA A 47 -15.58 26.27 -19.97
N ARG A 48 -16.76 26.76 -19.55
CA ARG A 48 -17.82 25.92 -18.96
C ARG A 48 -18.30 24.82 -19.92
N PHE A 49 -18.44 25.16 -21.20
CA PHE A 49 -18.87 24.22 -22.23
C PHE A 49 -17.83 23.14 -22.54
N ILE A 50 -16.54 23.49 -22.56
CA ILE A 50 -15.44 22.53 -22.71
C ILE A 50 -15.45 21.57 -21.53
N THR A 51 -15.50 22.10 -20.30
CA THR A 51 -15.59 21.27 -19.09
C THR A 51 -16.79 20.32 -19.14
N ALA A 52 -17.95 20.77 -19.62
CA ALA A 52 -19.15 19.95 -19.76
C ALA A 52 -19.09 18.92 -20.91
N MET A 53 -18.40 19.23 -22.02
CA MET A 53 -18.23 18.31 -23.17
C MET A 53 -17.08 17.32 -22.98
N GLU A 54 -16.15 17.63 -22.07
CA GLU A 54 -15.10 16.73 -21.59
C GLU A 54 -15.57 15.88 -20.40
N MET A 55 -16.80 16.09 -19.90
CA MET A 55 -17.46 15.09 -19.08
C MET A 55 -17.76 13.85 -19.95
N PRO A 56 -17.41 12.65 -19.51
CA PRO A 56 -17.64 11.44 -20.29
C PRO A 56 -19.13 11.13 -20.41
N GLU A 57 -19.47 10.44 -21.49
CA GLU A 57 -20.85 10.03 -21.74
C GLU A 57 -21.35 9.08 -20.64
N PRO A 58 -22.60 9.24 -20.15
CA PRO A 58 -23.23 8.30 -19.23
C PRO A 58 -23.29 6.88 -19.85
N GLY A 59 -22.98 5.86 -19.05
CA GLY A 59 -22.91 4.45 -19.49
C GLY A 59 -21.51 3.83 -19.42
N ALA A 60 -20.59 4.41 -18.63
CA ALA A 60 -19.24 3.87 -18.47
C ALA A 60 -19.27 2.51 -17.75
N THR A 61 -18.77 1.48 -18.41
CA THR A 61 -18.64 0.14 -17.83
C THR A 61 -17.64 0.13 -16.68
N VAL A 62 -17.71 -0.89 -15.83
CA VAL A 62 -16.75 -1.10 -14.74
C VAL A 62 -15.31 -1.13 -15.27
N SER A 63 -15.06 -1.72 -16.45
CA SER A 63 -13.72 -1.72 -17.04
C SER A 63 -13.24 -0.30 -17.37
N ALA A 64 -14.09 0.52 -17.99
CA ALA A 64 -13.74 1.90 -18.35
C ALA A 64 -13.44 2.74 -17.10
N ILE A 65 -14.22 2.55 -16.03
CA ILE A 65 -13.98 3.20 -14.74
C ILE A 65 -12.65 2.77 -14.13
N CYS A 66 -12.35 1.47 -14.12
CA CYS A 66 -11.09 0.97 -13.58
C CYS A 66 -9.87 1.52 -14.34
N ASP A 67 -9.96 1.63 -15.67
CA ASP A 67 -8.88 2.17 -16.50
C ASP A 67 -8.67 3.66 -16.28
N ALA A 68 -9.75 4.44 -16.27
CA ALA A 68 -9.68 5.87 -16.04
C ALA A 68 -9.20 6.20 -14.62
N TYR A 69 -9.66 5.46 -13.62
CA TYR A 69 -9.16 5.57 -12.25
C TYR A 69 -7.66 5.27 -12.17
N LEU A 70 -7.19 4.19 -12.81
CA LEU A 70 -5.77 3.86 -12.77
C LEU A 70 -4.91 4.93 -13.47
N ALA A 71 -5.37 5.45 -14.61
CA ALA A 71 -4.70 6.52 -15.34
C ALA A 71 -4.58 7.80 -14.50
N ASP A 72 -5.67 8.24 -13.88
CA ASP A 72 -5.72 9.39 -12.96
C ASP A 72 -4.76 9.22 -11.77
N ARG A 73 -4.74 8.02 -11.16
CA ARG A 73 -3.81 7.72 -10.06
C ARG A 73 -2.35 7.70 -10.50
N ILE A 74 -2.06 7.30 -11.73
CA ILE A 74 -0.71 7.37 -12.31
C ILE A 74 -0.30 8.83 -12.50
N GLU A 75 -1.20 9.67 -13.00
CA GLU A 75 -0.97 11.11 -13.15
C GLU A 75 -0.74 11.81 -11.80
N ASP A 76 -1.47 11.41 -10.76
CA ASP A 76 -1.27 11.82 -9.36
C ASP A 76 0.07 11.35 -8.75
N GLY A 77 0.86 10.54 -9.45
CA GLY A 77 2.13 10.01 -8.96
C GLY A 77 1.98 8.95 -7.87
N ILE A 78 0.99 8.06 -7.97
CA ILE A 78 0.87 6.91 -7.05
C ILE A 78 2.17 6.09 -7.01
N ALA A 79 2.60 5.71 -5.80
CA ALA A 79 3.88 5.04 -5.60
C ALA A 79 3.99 3.65 -6.26
N ASP A 80 2.88 2.92 -6.39
CA ASP A 80 2.87 1.57 -6.97
C ASP A 80 1.59 1.35 -7.83
N PRO A 81 1.61 1.83 -9.09
CA PRO A 81 0.48 1.67 -9.99
C PRO A 81 0.31 0.21 -10.45
N ALA A 82 1.41 -0.55 -10.52
CA ALA A 82 1.39 -1.94 -10.97
C ALA A 82 0.55 -2.82 -10.03
N THR A 83 0.69 -2.66 -8.71
CA THR A 83 -0.12 -3.38 -7.73
C THR A 83 -1.61 -3.05 -7.84
N VAL A 84 -1.97 -1.79 -8.10
CA VAL A 84 -3.38 -1.40 -8.29
C VAL A 84 -3.92 -2.03 -9.58
N GLY A 85 -3.18 -1.93 -10.69
CA GLY A 85 -3.54 -2.55 -11.96
C GLY A 85 -3.72 -4.08 -11.85
N PHE A 86 -2.82 -4.76 -11.14
CA PHE A 86 -2.93 -6.21 -10.90
C PHE A 86 -4.21 -6.58 -10.13
N ARG A 87 -4.60 -5.78 -9.13
CA ARG A 87 -5.85 -6.00 -8.37
C ARG A 87 -7.10 -5.72 -9.19
N LEU A 88 -7.04 -4.80 -10.15
CA LEU A 88 -8.16 -4.47 -11.03
C LEU A 88 -8.27 -5.41 -12.23
N MET A 89 -7.19 -6.06 -12.66
CA MET A 89 -7.20 -7.00 -13.79
C MET A 89 -8.29 -8.09 -13.70
N PRO A 90 -8.42 -8.88 -12.61
CA PRO A 90 -9.48 -9.88 -12.51
C PRO A 90 -10.87 -9.26 -12.43
N VAL A 91 -10.98 -8.09 -11.80
CA VAL A 91 -12.24 -7.32 -11.74
C VAL A 91 -12.69 -6.94 -13.15
N LYS A 92 -11.79 -6.39 -13.96
CA LYS A 92 -12.07 -6.05 -15.36
C LYS A 92 -12.43 -7.29 -16.19
N ALA A 93 -11.73 -8.40 -15.99
CA ALA A 93 -11.96 -9.62 -16.75
C ALA A 93 -13.36 -10.22 -16.50
N ILE A 94 -13.87 -10.16 -15.27
CA ILE A 94 -15.11 -10.83 -14.86
C ILE A 94 -16.29 -9.87 -14.78
N LEU A 95 -16.08 -8.69 -14.20
CA LEU A 95 -17.12 -7.68 -13.96
C LEU A 95 -17.05 -6.50 -14.93
N GLY A 96 -16.02 -6.42 -15.78
CA GLY A 96 -15.73 -5.22 -16.56
C GLY A 96 -16.78 -4.82 -17.59
N ALA A 97 -17.58 -5.78 -18.06
CA ALA A 97 -18.65 -5.52 -19.02
C ALA A 97 -19.95 -5.00 -18.38
N TYR A 98 -20.10 -5.13 -17.06
CA TYR A 98 -21.27 -4.60 -16.36
C TYR A 98 -21.21 -3.08 -16.27
N GLU A 99 -22.38 -2.46 -16.29
CA GLU A 99 -22.55 -1.11 -15.78
C GLU A 99 -22.49 -1.14 -14.23
N PRO A 100 -22.03 -0.06 -13.58
CA PRO A 100 -21.87 -0.03 -12.13
C PRO A 100 -23.17 -0.29 -11.34
N ASP A 101 -24.30 0.22 -11.82
CA ASP A 101 -25.62 0.01 -11.22
C ASP A 101 -26.10 -1.46 -11.33
N ALA A 102 -25.65 -2.19 -12.35
CA ALA A 102 -25.89 -3.62 -12.51
C ALA A 102 -25.05 -4.51 -11.57
N LEU A 103 -24.11 -3.95 -10.81
CA LEU A 103 -23.34 -4.70 -9.80
C LEU A 103 -24.17 -4.98 -8.54
N THR A 104 -25.11 -5.92 -8.66
CA THR A 104 -25.89 -6.40 -7.52
C THR A 104 -25.17 -7.54 -6.79
N ARG A 105 -25.72 -7.95 -5.64
CA ARG A 105 -25.13 -9.01 -4.81
C ARG A 105 -24.89 -10.33 -5.57
N PRO A 106 -25.79 -10.82 -6.44
CA PRO A 106 -25.52 -11.95 -7.33
C PRO A 106 -24.23 -11.84 -8.14
N GLN A 107 -23.96 -10.70 -8.79
CA GLN A 107 -22.75 -10.50 -9.62
C GLN A 107 -21.49 -10.51 -8.75
N VAL A 108 -21.53 -9.86 -7.58
CA VAL A 108 -20.40 -9.85 -6.64
C VAL A 108 -20.14 -11.26 -6.09
N ARG A 109 -21.18 -12.05 -5.81
CA ARG A 109 -21.03 -13.44 -5.36
C ARG A 109 -20.50 -14.35 -6.47
N PHE A 110 -20.95 -14.15 -7.71
CA PHE A 110 -20.39 -14.83 -8.86
C PHE A 110 -18.90 -14.54 -9.00
N TYR A 111 -18.50 -13.27 -8.89
CA TYR A 111 -17.10 -12.87 -8.87
C TYR A 111 -16.30 -13.60 -7.79
N HIS A 112 -16.77 -13.60 -6.54
CA HIS A 112 -16.13 -14.34 -5.46
C HIS A 112 -15.98 -15.83 -5.76
N ALA A 113 -17.03 -16.47 -6.28
CA ALA A 113 -17.01 -17.90 -6.61
C ALA A 113 -15.99 -18.23 -7.71
N GLN A 114 -15.83 -17.38 -8.72
CA GLN A 114 -14.79 -17.56 -9.73
C GLN A 114 -13.39 -17.36 -9.14
N ARG A 115 -13.19 -16.29 -8.36
CA ARG A 115 -11.86 -15.97 -7.82
C ARG A 115 -11.36 -16.96 -6.77
N ARG A 116 -12.26 -17.56 -5.97
CA ARG A 116 -11.89 -18.59 -4.98
C ARG A 116 -11.29 -19.85 -5.59
N LYS A 117 -11.42 -20.06 -6.90
CA LYS A 117 -10.74 -21.15 -7.61
C LYS A 117 -9.22 -20.97 -7.66
N ASP A 118 -8.75 -19.72 -7.66
CA ASP A 118 -7.34 -19.40 -7.88
C ASP A 118 -6.66 -18.71 -6.70
N VAL A 119 -7.42 -17.97 -5.87
CA VAL A 119 -6.85 -17.10 -4.83
C VAL A 119 -7.62 -17.15 -3.51
N SER A 120 -6.94 -16.73 -2.44
CA SER A 120 -7.52 -16.64 -1.10
C SER A 120 -8.50 -15.46 -0.94
N ASP A 121 -9.39 -15.56 0.04
CA ASP A 121 -10.34 -14.49 0.42
C ASP A 121 -9.64 -13.17 0.78
N SER A 122 -8.39 -13.18 1.25
CA SER A 122 -7.59 -11.97 1.49
C SER A 122 -7.25 -11.24 0.19
N THR A 123 -6.95 -12.00 -0.87
CA THR A 123 -6.67 -11.46 -2.21
C THR A 123 -7.94 -10.86 -2.80
N ILE A 124 -9.05 -11.59 -2.74
CA ILE A 124 -10.37 -11.10 -3.19
C ILE A 124 -10.75 -9.83 -2.43
N ASN A 125 -10.52 -9.77 -1.12
CA ASN A 125 -10.71 -8.56 -0.33
C ASN A 125 -9.88 -7.36 -0.83
N ALA A 126 -8.65 -7.58 -1.28
CA ALA A 126 -7.81 -6.53 -1.85
C ALA A 126 -8.32 -6.07 -3.22
N GLU A 127 -8.79 -6.99 -4.06
CA GLU A 127 -9.45 -6.72 -5.35
C GLU A 127 -10.74 -5.90 -5.12
N CYS A 128 -11.62 -6.31 -4.21
CA CYS A 128 -12.86 -5.58 -3.88
C CYS A 128 -12.58 -4.19 -3.27
N ARG A 129 -11.49 -4.01 -2.52
CA ARG A 129 -11.05 -2.68 -2.06
C ARG A 129 -10.65 -1.78 -3.23
N ALA A 130 -9.90 -2.32 -4.19
CA ALA A 130 -9.48 -1.57 -5.38
C ALA A 130 -10.69 -1.18 -6.25
N LEU A 131 -11.64 -2.09 -6.47
CA LEU A 131 -12.89 -1.80 -7.18
C LEU A 131 -13.69 -0.69 -6.48
N ARG A 132 -13.89 -0.79 -5.17
CA ARG A 132 -14.58 0.28 -4.42
C ARG A 132 -13.87 1.62 -4.53
N ALA A 133 -12.54 1.64 -4.51
CA ALA A 133 -11.78 2.89 -4.70
C ALA A 133 -12.05 3.51 -6.08
N ALA A 134 -12.05 2.70 -7.14
CA ALA A 134 -12.36 3.14 -8.50
C ALA A 134 -13.80 3.65 -8.64
N LEU A 135 -14.78 2.95 -8.05
CA LEU A 135 -16.19 3.38 -8.08
C LEU A 135 -16.42 4.67 -7.29
N ASN A 136 -15.78 4.81 -6.11
CA ASN A 136 -15.85 6.06 -5.35
C ASN A 136 -15.18 7.22 -6.11
N TRP A 137 -14.11 6.95 -6.85
CA TRP A 137 -13.50 7.94 -7.75
C TRP A 137 -14.47 8.32 -8.87
N ALA A 138 -15.09 7.35 -9.54
CA ALA A 138 -16.07 7.61 -10.60
C ALA A 138 -17.26 8.45 -10.11
N HIS A 139 -17.74 8.18 -8.88
CA HIS A 139 -18.78 9.01 -8.28
C HIS A 139 -18.30 10.44 -8.04
N ARG A 140 -17.09 10.66 -7.51
CA ARG A 140 -16.54 12.02 -7.33
C ARG A 140 -16.40 12.75 -8.66
N MET A 141 -16.04 12.03 -9.73
CA MET A 141 -15.97 12.56 -11.09
C MET A 141 -17.34 12.72 -11.76
N ARG A 142 -18.44 12.34 -11.08
CA ARG A 142 -19.83 12.37 -11.57
C ARG A 142 -20.09 11.48 -12.80
N TRP A 143 -19.35 10.39 -12.93
CA TRP A 143 -19.59 9.38 -13.98
C TRP A 143 -20.71 8.41 -13.60
N ILE A 144 -20.99 8.29 -12.30
CA ILE A 144 -22.07 7.49 -11.73
C ILE A 144 -22.79 8.31 -10.65
N ASP A 145 -24.09 8.10 -10.51
CA ASP A 145 -24.92 8.80 -9.53
C ASP A 145 -24.78 8.23 -8.11
N SER A 146 -24.48 6.94 -8.00
CA SER A 146 -24.31 6.25 -6.72
C SER A 146 -23.27 5.13 -6.82
N VAL A 147 -22.62 4.82 -5.69
CA VAL A 147 -21.63 3.73 -5.61
C VAL A 147 -22.36 2.44 -5.20
N PRO A 148 -22.33 1.38 -6.03
CA PRO A 148 -22.94 0.11 -5.68
C PRO A 148 -22.25 -0.53 -4.47
N HIS A 149 -23.01 -1.26 -3.65
CA HIS A 149 -22.46 -1.95 -2.50
C HIS A 149 -21.69 -3.21 -2.92
N ILE A 150 -20.38 -3.18 -2.76
CA ILE A 150 -19.50 -4.34 -3.02
C ILE A 150 -19.25 -5.09 -1.71
N GLU A 151 -19.99 -6.19 -1.52
CA GLU A 151 -19.78 -7.15 -0.42
C GLU A 151 -18.35 -7.72 -0.54
N ALA A 152 -17.59 -7.76 0.56
CA ALA A 152 -16.25 -8.33 0.58
C ALA A 152 -16.24 -9.61 1.43
N PRO A 153 -15.39 -10.61 1.12
CA PRO A 153 -15.32 -11.81 1.94
C PRO A 153 -14.94 -11.50 3.39
N ARG A 154 -15.41 -12.32 4.33
CA ARG A 154 -15.04 -12.16 5.74
C ARG A 154 -13.50 -12.26 5.87
N PRO A 155 -12.84 -11.28 6.52
CA PRO A 155 -11.40 -11.37 6.71
C PRO A 155 -11.06 -12.59 7.56
N ALA A 156 -9.99 -13.29 7.18
CA ALA A 156 -9.42 -14.34 8.02
C ALA A 156 -8.98 -13.76 9.37
N PRO A 157 -9.00 -14.56 10.45
CA PRO A 157 -8.44 -14.14 11.72
C PRO A 157 -6.97 -13.71 11.54
N PRO A 158 -6.51 -12.68 12.26
CA PRO A 158 -5.11 -12.29 12.24
C PRO A 158 -4.19 -13.46 12.61
N ARG A 159 -3.02 -13.54 11.96
CA ARG A 159 -1.99 -14.52 12.31
C ARG A 159 -1.38 -14.19 13.69
N GLU A 160 -1.33 -15.19 14.56
CA GLU A 160 -0.87 -15.07 15.96
C GLU A 160 0.53 -15.69 16.21
N ARG A 161 1.19 -16.18 15.16
CA ARG A 161 2.50 -16.84 15.24
C ARG A 161 3.65 -15.85 15.55
N PHE A 162 4.46 -16.20 16.55
CA PHE A 162 5.74 -15.60 16.91
C PHE A 162 6.67 -16.72 17.41
N LEU A 163 7.98 -16.50 17.42
CA LEU A 163 8.95 -17.55 17.73
C LEU A 163 9.25 -17.63 19.23
N SER A 164 9.58 -18.83 19.71
CA SER A 164 10.32 -18.99 20.96
C SER A 164 11.77 -18.52 20.80
N TRP A 165 12.49 -18.37 21.92
CA TRP A 165 13.91 -18.03 21.87
C TRP A 165 14.73 -19.13 21.19
N GLU A 166 14.42 -20.39 21.48
CA GLU A 166 15.06 -21.57 20.88
C GLU A 166 14.84 -21.63 19.37
N GLU A 167 13.62 -21.35 18.91
CA GLU A 167 13.29 -21.29 17.49
C GLU A 167 14.03 -20.16 16.77
N PHE A 168 14.14 -18.98 17.42
CA PHE A 168 14.91 -17.87 16.87
C PHE A 168 16.40 -18.25 16.75
N MET A 169 16.98 -18.85 17.79
CA MET A 169 18.38 -19.29 17.78
C MET A 169 18.63 -20.35 16.70
N ALA A 170 17.74 -21.33 16.54
CA ALA A 170 17.84 -22.34 15.49
C ALA A 170 17.86 -21.70 14.08
N LEU A 171 17.04 -20.67 13.83
CA LEU A 171 17.09 -19.90 12.59
C LEU A 171 18.38 -19.08 12.46
N TYR A 172 18.80 -18.42 13.52
CA TYR A 172 20.00 -17.57 13.53
C TYR A 172 21.27 -18.37 13.22
N ASP A 173 21.38 -19.57 13.79
CA ASP A 173 22.51 -20.47 13.60
C ASP A 173 22.51 -21.06 12.19
N ALA A 174 21.34 -21.43 11.66
CA ALA A 174 21.18 -21.94 10.30
C ALA A 174 21.34 -20.88 9.19
N ALA A 175 21.28 -19.59 9.54
CA ALA A 175 21.28 -18.48 8.59
C ALA A 175 22.64 -18.27 7.90
N ALA A 176 22.60 -17.95 6.61
CA ALA A 176 23.75 -17.41 5.90
C ALA A 176 24.14 -16.03 6.47
N PRO A 177 25.39 -15.54 6.30
CA PRO A 177 25.87 -14.33 6.95
C PRO A 177 24.95 -13.11 6.79
N HIS A 178 24.52 -12.79 5.57
CA HIS A 178 23.61 -11.68 5.30
C HIS A 178 22.24 -11.83 5.97
N LEU A 179 21.71 -13.06 6.02
CA LEU A 179 20.44 -13.36 6.65
C LEU A 179 20.56 -13.31 8.18
N ARG A 180 21.71 -13.70 8.74
CA ARG A 180 22.00 -13.60 10.16
C ARG A 180 22.01 -12.13 10.62
N THR A 181 22.67 -11.25 9.87
CA THR A 181 22.62 -9.79 10.10
C THR A 181 21.19 -9.27 10.04
N PHE A 182 20.43 -9.69 9.02
CA PHE A 182 19.02 -9.32 8.90
C PHE A 182 18.18 -9.79 10.10
N LEU A 183 18.37 -11.03 10.57
CA LEU A 183 17.64 -11.60 11.70
C LEU A 183 17.91 -10.85 13.00
N ALA A 184 19.18 -10.51 13.27
CA ALA A 184 19.54 -9.68 14.42
C ALA A 184 18.84 -8.32 14.37
N LEU A 185 18.92 -7.63 13.22
CA LEU A 185 18.23 -6.35 13.03
C LEU A 185 16.72 -6.50 13.21
N ALA A 186 16.09 -7.51 12.61
CA ALA A 186 14.65 -7.72 12.67
C ALA A 186 14.15 -7.96 14.11
N LEU A 187 14.89 -8.74 14.90
CA LEU A 187 14.51 -9.03 16.28
C LEU A 187 14.74 -7.83 17.20
N PHE A 188 15.94 -7.25 17.17
CA PHE A 188 16.33 -6.23 18.16
C PHE A 188 15.81 -4.83 17.84
N THR A 189 15.46 -4.55 16.58
CA THR A 189 14.92 -3.24 16.19
C THR A 189 13.42 -3.26 15.88
N GLY A 190 12.84 -4.44 15.68
CA GLY A 190 11.43 -4.59 15.28
C GLY A 190 11.09 -3.96 13.92
N GLN A 191 12.06 -3.51 13.13
CA GLN A 191 11.81 -2.72 11.93
C GLN A 191 11.23 -3.52 10.77
N ARG A 192 10.60 -2.81 9.82
CA ARG A 192 10.00 -3.43 8.63
C ARG A 192 11.12 -3.97 7.73
N LYS A 193 10.86 -5.11 7.07
CA LYS A 193 11.81 -5.79 6.16
C LYS A 193 12.50 -4.80 5.22
N GLN A 194 11.75 -3.93 4.54
CA GLN A 194 12.32 -3.01 3.56
C GLN A 194 13.23 -1.97 4.21
N ALA A 195 12.85 -1.42 5.38
CA ALA A 195 13.70 -0.49 6.13
C ALA A 195 15.04 -1.13 6.56
N ILE A 196 15.03 -2.42 6.92
CA ILE A 196 16.24 -3.17 7.24
C ILE A 196 17.11 -3.40 5.99
N LEU A 197 16.49 -3.77 4.86
CA LEU A 197 17.21 -4.02 3.61
C LEU A 197 17.75 -2.73 2.97
N ASP A 198 17.12 -1.59 3.26
CA ASP A 198 17.54 -0.26 2.80
C ASP A 198 18.55 0.40 3.74
N LEU A 199 18.84 -0.21 4.90
CA LEU A 199 19.76 0.34 5.89
C LEU A 199 21.20 0.34 5.37
N THR A 200 21.84 1.50 5.46
CA THR A 200 23.23 1.74 5.05
C THR A 200 24.15 1.93 6.26
N TRP A 201 25.46 1.74 6.07
CA TRP A 201 26.43 1.80 7.18
C TRP A 201 26.56 3.18 7.83
N ASP A 202 26.31 4.25 7.08
CA ASP A 202 26.28 5.64 7.56
C ASP A 202 25.11 5.93 8.54
N CYS A 203 24.11 5.06 8.55
CA CYS A 203 23.00 5.12 9.50
C CYS A 203 23.32 4.49 10.86
N ILE A 204 24.50 3.87 11.03
CA ILE A 204 24.93 3.28 12.29
C ILE A 204 25.81 4.27 13.07
N ASP A 205 25.36 4.64 14.26
CA ASP A 205 26.15 5.41 15.22
C ASP A 205 26.94 4.47 16.13
N TRP A 206 28.19 4.22 15.74
CA TRP A 206 29.12 3.39 16.49
C TRP A 206 29.53 4.01 17.83
N ASN A 207 29.47 5.35 17.96
CA ASN A 207 29.86 6.03 19.20
C ASN A 207 28.77 5.91 20.28
N ARG A 208 27.51 6.00 19.87
CA ARG A 208 26.35 5.92 20.78
C ARG A 208 25.69 4.54 20.81
N ALA A 209 26.24 3.59 20.04
CA ALA A 209 25.68 2.26 19.84
C ALA A 209 24.20 2.31 19.48
N GLY A 210 23.88 2.85 18.31
CA GLY A 210 22.50 2.88 17.83
C GLY A 210 22.36 3.04 16.33
N ILE A 211 21.12 2.95 15.86
CA ILE A 211 20.78 2.95 14.44
C ILE A 211 19.75 4.02 14.16
N PHE A 212 20.01 4.82 13.13
CA PHE A 212 19.06 5.75 12.53
C PHE A 212 18.34 5.05 11.38
N PHE A 213 17.01 4.98 11.39
CA PHE A 213 16.27 4.45 10.25
C PHE A 213 15.76 5.62 9.39
N PRO A 214 16.31 5.83 8.18
CA PRO A 214 15.86 6.92 7.31
C PRO A 214 14.38 6.72 6.95
N GLN A 215 13.58 7.77 7.16
CA GLN A 215 12.15 7.70 6.94
C GLN A 215 11.82 7.89 5.46
N THR A 216 11.04 6.96 4.90
CA THR A 216 10.44 7.11 3.57
C THR A 216 8.90 7.16 3.69
N GLY A 217 8.26 8.17 3.09
CA GLY A 217 6.80 8.28 2.99
C GLY A 217 6.10 9.23 4.00
N SER A 218 4.77 9.10 4.15
CA SER A 218 3.90 10.06 4.85
C SER A 218 3.80 9.90 6.38
N ARG A 219 4.37 8.84 6.97
CA ARG A 219 4.45 8.64 8.42
C ARG A 219 5.78 9.16 8.95
N LYS A 220 5.86 10.48 9.13
CA LYS A 220 7.08 11.17 9.54
C LYS A 220 7.38 11.19 11.05
N SER A 221 6.63 10.48 11.90
CA SER A 221 6.52 10.91 13.31
C SER A 221 7.22 10.10 14.40
N ARG A 222 7.76 8.87 14.21
CA ARG A 222 8.08 8.05 15.41
C ARG A 222 9.33 7.17 15.52
N THR A 223 10.28 7.10 14.59
CA THR A 223 11.56 6.46 14.98
C THR A 223 12.78 7.07 14.30
N PRO A 224 13.46 8.02 14.97
CA PRO A 224 14.74 8.51 14.50
C PRO A 224 15.92 7.68 15.03
N TYR A 225 15.82 6.96 16.16
CA TYR A 225 16.98 6.29 16.76
C TYR A 225 16.60 5.04 17.56
N VAL A 226 17.24 3.90 17.27
CA VAL A 226 17.09 2.63 18.00
C VAL A 226 18.42 2.27 18.65
N PRO A 227 18.53 2.26 19.99
CA PRO A 227 19.74 1.82 20.68
C PRO A 227 20.06 0.34 20.38
N CYS A 228 21.33 0.03 20.20
CA CYS A 228 21.83 -1.32 20.07
C CYS A 228 22.15 -1.89 21.45
N ASN A 229 21.59 -3.07 21.74
CA ASN A 229 22.12 -3.89 22.83
C ASN A 229 23.44 -4.55 22.40
N ALA A 230 24.13 -5.17 23.36
CA ALA A 230 25.42 -5.83 23.11
C ALA A 230 25.35 -6.89 21.99
N SER A 231 24.27 -7.67 21.94
CA SER A 231 24.07 -8.70 20.93
C SER A 231 23.93 -8.13 19.51
N LEU A 232 23.16 -7.05 19.35
CA LEU A 232 23.02 -6.36 18.07
C LEU A 232 24.33 -5.68 17.66
N ALA A 233 25.03 -5.03 18.60
CA ALA A 233 26.32 -4.41 18.34
C ALA A 233 27.37 -5.44 17.87
N LEU A 234 27.41 -6.62 18.48
CA LEU A 234 28.29 -7.71 18.07
C LEU A 234 27.95 -8.23 16.66
N ALA A 235 26.66 -8.42 16.37
CA ALA A 235 26.20 -8.86 15.05
C ALA A 235 26.56 -7.84 13.96
N LEU A 236 26.34 -6.55 14.23
CA LEU A 236 26.70 -5.45 13.32
C LEU A 236 28.21 -5.32 13.13
N GLY A 237 28.99 -5.41 14.20
CA GLY A 237 30.45 -5.38 14.13
C GLY A 237 31.00 -6.53 13.29
N THR A 238 30.46 -7.74 13.47
CA THR A 238 30.83 -8.92 12.66
C THR A 238 30.51 -8.71 11.19
N ALA A 239 29.33 -8.14 10.88
CA ALA A 239 28.94 -7.83 9.52
C ALA A 239 29.79 -6.71 8.89
N ALA A 240 30.22 -5.72 9.69
CA ALA A 240 31.05 -4.62 9.22
C ALA A 240 32.45 -5.08 8.78
N LEU A 241 33.01 -6.12 9.42
CA LEU A 241 34.31 -6.69 9.04
C LEU A 241 34.32 -7.31 7.64
N THR A 242 33.15 -7.71 7.13
CA THR A 242 32.98 -8.31 5.80
C THR A 242 32.14 -7.43 4.87
N ALA A 243 31.94 -6.17 5.23
CA ALA A 243 31.17 -5.22 4.44
C ALA A 243 31.80 -5.02 3.06
N ASP A 244 31.00 -5.21 2.03
CA ASP A 244 31.41 -5.18 0.63
C ASP A 244 30.64 -4.13 -0.22
N CYS A 245 29.70 -3.40 0.40
CA CYS A 245 28.99 -2.27 -0.20
C CYS A 245 28.38 -1.35 0.88
N GLU A 246 27.66 -0.30 0.45
CA GLU A 246 27.04 0.70 1.35
C GLU A 246 25.95 0.14 2.28
N TYR A 247 25.33 -1.00 1.94
CA TYR A 247 24.21 -1.57 2.68
C TYR A 247 24.67 -2.51 3.79
N VAL A 248 24.01 -2.43 4.95
CA VAL A 248 24.29 -3.29 6.12
C VAL A 248 23.95 -4.75 5.83
N VAL A 249 22.88 -4.98 5.06
CA VAL A 249 22.48 -6.31 4.61
C VAL A 249 22.80 -6.45 3.12
N SER A 250 23.97 -7.02 2.83
CA SER A 250 24.48 -7.21 1.47
C SER A 250 24.73 -8.68 1.12
N TRP A 251 24.76 -8.98 -0.17
CA TRP A 251 25.19 -10.27 -0.72
C TRP A 251 25.91 -10.05 -2.04
N ASN A 252 27.17 -10.52 -2.13
CA ASN A 252 28.03 -10.36 -3.31
C ASN A 252 28.17 -8.90 -3.77
N GLY A 253 28.50 -8.00 -2.85
CA GLY A 253 28.76 -6.58 -3.11
C GLY A 253 27.52 -5.76 -3.45
N LYS A 254 26.32 -6.31 -3.22
CA LYS A 254 25.05 -5.69 -3.61
C LYS A 254 24.01 -5.82 -2.53
N LYS A 255 23.10 -4.86 -2.51
CA LYS A 255 21.88 -4.90 -1.70
C LYS A 255 21.09 -6.18 -1.94
N VAL A 256 20.63 -6.81 -0.85
CA VAL A 256 19.76 -7.98 -0.95
C VAL A 256 18.37 -7.58 -1.42
N THR A 257 18.03 -7.92 -2.67
CA THR A 257 16.69 -7.72 -3.25
C THR A 257 15.84 -8.99 -3.23
N LYS A 258 16.46 -10.15 -3.44
CA LYS A 258 15.79 -11.46 -3.47
C LYS A 258 15.99 -12.19 -2.14
N PHE A 259 15.07 -11.97 -1.22
CA PHE A 259 15.16 -12.51 0.14
C PHE A 259 14.56 -13.93 0.29
N ARG A 260 13.58 -14.29 -0.55
CA ARG A 260 12.75 -15.49 -0.36
C ARG A 260 13.54 -16.80 -0.36
N SER A 261 14.48 -16.96 -1.29
CA SER A 261 15.27 -18.20 -1.42
C SER A 261 16.15 -18.47 -0.20
N ALA A 262 16.84 -17.44 0.30
CA ALA A 262 17.65 -17.52 1.50
C ALA A 262 16.80 -17.87 2.72
N TRP A 263 15.61 -17.25 2.85
CA TRP A 263 14.66 -17.52 3.92
C TRP A 263 14.17 -18.98 3.92
N GLU A 264 13.68 -19.49 2.79
CA GLU A 264 13.18 -20.87 2.71
C GLU A 264 14.28 -21.91 3.00
N THR A 265 15.51 -21.65 2.53
CA THR A 265 16.66 -22.51 2.82
C THR A 265 16.99 -22.51 4.30
N CYS A 266 16.97 -21.34 4.95
CA CYS A 266 17.24 -21.19 6.37
C CYS A 266 16.19 -21.92 7.22
N LYS A 267 14.91 -21.73 6.92
CA LYS A 267 13.80 -22.43 7.58
C LYS A 267 13.95 -23.95 7.52
N LYS A 268 14.24 -24.46 6.32
CA LYS A 268 14.44 -25.90 6.11
C LYS A 268 15.61 -26.44 6.94
N LYS A 269 16.73 -25.70 7.00
CA LYS A 269 17.89 -26.07 7.82
C LYS A 269 17.60 -26.00 9.32
N ALA A 270 16.82 -25.03 9.76
CA ALA A 270 16.42 -24.86 11.15
C ALA A 270 15.30 -25.82 11.60
N GLY A 271 14.66 -26.54 10.65
CA GLY A 271 13.54 -27.42 10.95
C GLY A 271 12.25 -26.69 11.33
N ILE A 272 12.05 -25.45 10.86
CA ILE A 272 10.89 -24.62 11.21
C ILE A 272 10.04 -24.35 9.96
N GLU A 273 8.83 -24.88 9.93
CA GLU A 273 7.95 -24.79 8.75
C GLU A 273 7.06 -23.54 8.75
N ASP A 274 6.31 -23.32 9.85
CA ASP A 274 5.31 -22.25 9.94
C ASP A 274 5.91 -20.95 10.51
N VAL A 275 6.78 -20.31 9.72
CA VAL A 275 7.35 -19.01 10.06
C VAL A 275 7.55 -18.12 8.84
N THR A 276 7.18 -16.84 8.99
CA THR A 276 7.39 -15.81 7.97
C THR A 276 8.28 -14.70 8.51
N ILE A 277 8.90 -13.94 7.60
CA ILE A 277 9.72 -12.78 7.96
C ILE A 277 8.92 -11.76 8.78
N HIS A 278 7.64 -11.61 8.49
CA HIS A 278 6.76 -10.71 9.22
C HIS A 278 6.49 -11.16 10.66
N ASP A 279 6.73 -12.43 10.97
CA ASP A 279 6.62 -12.95 12.34
C ASP A 279 7.83 -12.53 13.20
N MET A 280 8.97 -12.12 12.61
CA MET A 280 10.11 -11.55 13.36
C MET A 280 9.70 -10.30 14.13
N ARG A 281 8.97 -9.41 13.45
CA ARG A 281 8.45 -8.19 14.05
C ARG A 281 7.47 -8.49 15.19
N ARG A 282 6.65 -9.53 15.04
CA ARG A 282 5.77 -9.98 16.13
C ARG A 282 6.55 -10.54 17.29
N THR A 283 7.57 -11.32 17.00
CA THR A 283 8.48 -11.92 17.99
C THR A 283 9.19 -10.86 18.81
N ALA A 284 9.68 -9.78 18.17
CA ALA A 284 10.28 -8.65 18.87
C ALA A 284 9.33 -8.05 19.92
N ALA A 285 8.09 -7.73 19.53
CA ALA A 285 7.09 -7.20 20.46
C ALA A 285 6.68 -8.21 21.55
N SER A 286 6.50 -9.49 21.18
CA SER A 286 6.20 -10.54 22.15
C SER A 286 7.30 -10.70 23.20
N PHE A 287 8.58 -10.62 22.80
CA PHE A 287 9.70 -10.66 23.75
C PHE A 287 9.76 -9.43 24.65
N VAL A 288 9.49 -8.23 24.14
CA VAL A 288 9.41 -7.03 24.99
C VAL A 288 8.36 -7.24 26.09
N ILE A 289 7.15 -7.68 25.73
CA ILE A 289 6.05 -7.89 26.68
C ILE A 289 6.35 -9.04 27.65
N ALA A 290 6.86 -10.17 27.14
CA ALA A 290 7.19 -11.34 27.95
C ALA A 290 8.29 -11.05 28.99
N ASN A 291 9.22 -10.16 28.67
CA ASN A 291 10.28 -9.71 29.57
C ASN A 291 9.86 -8.53 30.48
N GLY A 292 8.56 -8.28 30.62
CA GLY A 292 8.01 -7.28 31.55
C GLY A 292 7.91 -5.86 31.00
N GLY A 293 8.20 -5.64 29.72
CA GLY A 293 7.98 -4.38 29.03
C GLY A 293 6.49 -4.08 28.83
N SER A 294 6.17 -2.80 28.65
CA SER A 294 4.81 -2.34 28.41
C SER A 294 4.40 -2.43 26.93
N PHE A 295 3.10 -2.33 26.65
CA PHE A 295 2.62 -2.16 25.27
C PHE A 295 3.13 -0.86 24.63
N ALA A 296 3.46 0.17 25.42
CA ALA A 296 4.06 1.40 24.93
C ALA A 296 5.50 1.17 24.45
N ASP A 297 6.28 0.37 25.17
CA ASP A 297 7.65 0.00 24.78
C ASP A 297 7.65 -0.82 23.49
N ALA A 298 6.74 -1.79 23.39
CA ALA A 298 6.55 -2.57 22.16
C ALA A 298 6.10 -1.68 20.99
N ALA A 299 5.16 -0.75 21.20
CA ALA A 299 4.71 0.18 20.16
C ALA A 299 5.82 1.13 19.70
N TRP A 300 6.64 1.61 20.64
CA TRP A 300 7.82 2.43 20.35
C TRP A 300 8.84 1.67 19.49
N LEU A 301 9.20 0.44 19.90
CA LEU A 301 10.12 -0.42 19.14
C LEU A 301 9.60 -0.67 17.73
N LEU A 302 8.30 -0.92 17.62
CA LEU A 302 7.69 -1.24 16.35
C LEU A 302 7.46 -0.01 15.45
N ASP A 303 7.50 1.23 15.90
CA ASP A 303 6.94 2.34 15.10
C ASP A 303 5.46 2.05 14.75
N ASP A 304 4.66 1.73 15.76
CA ASP A 304 3.24 1.44 15.63
C ASP A 304 2.40 2.14 16.72
N THR A 305 1.08 2.06 16.62
CA THR A 305 0.19 2.61 17.66
C THR A 305 -0.01 1.61 18.78
N ILE A 306 -0.18 2.12 20.01
CA ILE A 306 -0.41 1.28 21.20
C ILE A 306 -1.67 0.43 21.01
N GLU A 307 -2.72 0.98 20.39
CA GLU A 307 -3.98 0.27 20.13
C GLU A 307 -3.78 -0.90 19.16
N THR A 308 -2.92 -0.72 18.15
CA THR A 308 -2.60 -1.78 17.19
C THR A 308 -1.82 -2.89 17.89
N VAL A 309 -0.84 -2.55 18.72
CA VAL A 309 -0.10 -3.52 19.52
C VAL A 309 -1.03 -4.23 20.49
N GLN A 310 -1.83 -3.52 21.30
CA GLN A 310 -2.78 -4.13 22.22
C GLN A 310 -3.72 -5.11 21.52
N ARG A 311 -4.32 -4.73 20.38
CA ARG A 311 -5.21 -5.63 19.63
C ARG A 311 -4.54 -6.97 19.25
N HIS A 312 -3.24 -6.95 18.99
CA HIS A 312 -2.50 -8.13 18.53
C HIS A 312 -1.78 -8.89 19.65
N TYR A 313 -1.41 -8.23 20.76
CA TYR A 313 -0.54 -8.79 21.79
C TYR A 313 -1.17 -8.86 23.19
N ILE A 314 -2.44 -8.44 23.36
CA ILE A 314 -3.12 -8.51 24.67
C ILE A 314 -3.21 -9.92 25.23
N ARG A 315 -3.20 -10.97 24.39
CA ARG A 315 -3.27 -12.37 24.86
C ARG A 315 -1.98 -12.88 25.50
N PHE A 316 -0.85 -12.19 25.29
CA PHE A 316 0.40 -12.43 26.04
C PHE A 316 0.30 -11.93 27.48
N SER A 317 -0.86 -11.37 27.86
CA SER A 317 -1.12 -10.93 29.22
C SER A 317 -1.42 -12.06 30.21
N GLU A 318 -1.18 -13.33 29.93
CA GLU A 318 -1.13 -14.31 31.02
C GLU A 318 0.11 -14.06 31.89
N THR A 319 1.26 -13.75 31.27
CA THR A 319 2.47 -13.33 31.99
C THR A 319 2.31 -11.91 32.56
N TYR A 320 1.71 -10.98 31.81
CA TYR A 320 1.37 -9.64 32.33
C TYR A 320 0.32 -9.73 33.44
N GLY A 321 -0.69 -10.59 33.30
CA GLY A 321 -1.76 -10.84 34.26
C GLY A 321 -1.21 -11.45 35.54
N MET A 322 -0.27 -12.40 35.44
CA MET A 322 0.52 -12.89 36.57
C MET A 322 1.40 -11.79 37.19
N SER A 323 1.97 -10.89 36.38
CA SER A 323 2.74 -9.74 36.90
C SER A 323 1.85 -8.71 37.62
N VAL A 324 0.61 -8.53 37.14
CA VAL A 324 -0.40 -7.64 37.73
C VAL A 324 -0.96 -8.26 39.00
N THR A 325 -1.31 -9.55 39.02
CA THR A 325 -1.78 -10.24 40.23
C THR A 325 -0.69 -10.36 41.28
N ARG A 326 0.58 -10.57 40.90
CA ARG A 326 1.72 -10.46 41.84
C ARG A 326 1.86 -9.07 42.45
N ARG A 327 1.41 -8.00 41.78
CA ARG A 327 1.39 -6.63 42.31
C ARG A 327 0.18 -6.34 43.21
N ILE A 328 -0.85 -7.18 43.21
CA ILE A 328 -2.01 -7.06 44.12
C ILE A 328 -1.63 -7.52 45.52
N VAL A 329 -0.71 -8.49 45.63
CA VAL A 329 -0.14 -8.94 46.90
C VAL A 329 1.13 -8.14 47.19
N GLY A 330 0.93 -6.84 47.46
CA GLY A 330 1.97 -5.92 47.95
C GLY A 330 1.87 -5.78 49.46
#